data_AF-A0A2G6IYP2-F1
#
_entry.id   AF-A0A2G6IYP2-F1
#
_cell.length_a   1.000
_cell.length_b   1.000
_cell.length_c   1.000
_cell.angle_alpha   90.00
_cell.angle_beta   90.00
_cell.angle_gamma   90.00
#
_symmetry.space_group_name_H-M   'P 1'
#
loop_
_entity.id
_entity.type
_entity.pdbx_description
1 polymer ?
#
loop_
_entity_poly.entity_id
_entity_poly.type
_entity_poly.pdbx_seq_one_letter_code
_entity_poly.pdbx_strand_id
1 'polypeptide(L)'
;MKMLKTVGLIAVVSVLAACEGGEGLRQVGPDKSVDKGYDKRHLSEMVAGVWVNPDGCDVWMIDNGVEGYAMARLQPDGTPVCSGVNPPNVVTGPFKKGSIFPDYL
;
A
#
# COMPACT_ATOMS: atom_id res chain seq x y z
N MET A 1 8.66 -35.78 -26.47
CA MET A 1 7.94 -34.62 -27.07
C MET A 1 6.58 -34.34 -26.43
N LYS A 2 5.70 -35.34 -26.18
CA LYS A 2 4.39 -35.09 -25.54
C LYS A 2 4.51 -34.53 -24.12
N MET A 3 5.37 -35.11 -23.27
CA MET A 3 5.59 -34.61 -21.91
C MET A 3 6.13 -33.18 -21.85
N LEU A 4 7.02 -32.79 -22.77
CA LEU A 4 7.57 -31.42 -22.79
C LEU A 4 6.50 -30.38 -23.13
N LYS A 5 5.55 -30.73 -24.02
CA LYS A 5 4.39 -29.89 -24.33
C LYS A 5 3.43 -29.79 -23.14
N THR A 6 3.20 -30.90 -22.44
CA THR A 6 2.34 -30.91 -21.25
C THR A 6 2.90 -30.06 -20.12
N VAL A 7 4.21 -30.17 -19.83
CA VAL A 7 4.89 -29.35 -18.81
C VAL A 7 4.85 -27.87 -19.19
N GLY A 8 5.13 -27.55 -20.47
CA GLY A 8 5.04 -26.17 -20.96
C GLY A 8 3.62 -25.59 -20.81
N LEU A 9 2.59 -26.38 -21.10
CA LEU A 9 1.19 -25.92 -20.97
C LEU A 9 0.81 -25.66 -19.51
N ILE A 10 1.23 -26.53 -18.58
CA ILE A 10 0.99 -26.36 -17.14
C ILE A 10 1.67 -25.08 -16.64
N ALA A 11 2.92 -24.82 -17.04
CA ALA A 11 3.66 -23.63 -16.65
C ALA A 11 3.00 -22.33 -17.14
N VAL A 12 2.43 -22.32 -18.34
CA VAL A 12 1.71 -21.16 -18.88
C VAL A 12 0.40 -20.93 -18.12
N VAL A 13 -0.36 -21.98 -17.83
CA VAL A 13 -1.61 -21.88 -17.08
C VAL A 13 -1.37 -21.40 -15.65
N SER A 14 -0.32 -21.88 -14.97
CA SER A 14 0.00 -21.43 -13.62
C SER A 14 0.45 -19.97 -13.54
N VAL A 15 1.17 -19.47 -14.56
CA VAL A 15 1.53 -18.04 -14.64
C VAL A 15 0.30 -17.17 -14.92
N LEU A 16 -0.60 -17.61 -15.82
CA LEU A 16 -1.83 -16.86 -16.14
C LEU A 16 -2.82 -16.82 -14.97
N ALA A 17 -2.91 -17.89 -14.18
CA ALA A 17 -3.77 -17.94 -12.99
C ALA A 17 -3.34 -16.95 -11.89
N ALA A 18 -2.10 -16.45 -11.92
CA ALA A 18 -1.64 -15.43 -10.97
C ALA A 18 -2.22 -14.03 -11.24
N CYS A 19 -2.86 -13.80 -12.38
CA CYS A 19 -3.47 -12.51 -12.73
C CYS A 19 -4.94 -12.37 -12.26
N GLU A 20 -5.65 -13.47 -11.98
CA GLU A 20 -7.08 -13.47 -11.61
C GLU A 20 -7.27 -13.46 -10.08
N GLY A 21 -6.59 -12.57 -9.40
CA GLY A 21 -6.69 -12.42 -7.95
C GLY A 21 -5.87 -11.24 -7.52
N GLY A 22 -6.50 -10.07 -7.45
CA GLY A 22 -5.88 -8.87 -6.90
C GLY A 22 -5.18 -9.22 -5.60
N GLU A 23 -3.85 -8.99 -5.57
CA GLU A 23 -2.95 -9.23 -4.44
C GLU A 23 -2.32 -10.65 -4.34
N GLY A 24 -1.92 -11.24 -5.46
CA GLY A 24 -0.88 -12.29 -5.49
C GLY A 24 -1.16 -13.56 -4.67
N LEU A 25 -0.11 -14.17 -4.09
CA LEU A 25 -0.18 -15.41 -3.29
C LEU A 25 -0.94 -15.28 -1.96
N ARG A 26 -1.42 -14.08 -1.58
CA ARG A 26 -2.09 -13.83 -0.30
C ARG A 26 -3.35 -13.02 -0.52
N GLN A 27 -4.50 -13.68 -0.47
CA GLN A 27 -5.78 -12.99 -0.47
C GLN A 27 -5.89 -12.06 0.75
N VAL A 28 -5.88 -10.74 0.52
CA VAL A 28 -6.12 -9.75 1.56
C VAL A 28 -7.64 -9.65 1.80
N GLY A 29 -8.09 -10.26 2.90
CA GLY A 29 -9.49 -10.19 3.34
C GLY A 29 -10.03 -8.76 3.54
N PRO A 30 -11.35 -8.61 3.75
CA PRO A 30 -12.05 -7.31 3.72
C PRO A 30 -11.62 -6.36 4.84
N ASP A 31 -11.07 -6.89 5.93
CA ASP A 31 -10.49 -6.09 6.99
C ASP A 31 -9.13 -5.53 6.56
N LYS A 32 -9.10 -4.21 6.39
CA LYS A 32 -7.93 -3.40 6.04
C LYS A 32 -7.40 -2.60 7.23
N SER A 33 -7.86 -2.89 8.45
CA SER A 33 -7.42 -2.20 9.68
C SER A 33 -6.09 -2.73 10.23
N VAL A 34 -5.64 -3.88 9.74
CA VAL A 34 -4.44 -4.57 10.21
C VAL A 34 -3.43 -4.67 9.07
N ASP A 35 -2.19 -4.33 9.39
CA ASP A 35 -1.07 -4.63 8.52
C ASP A 35 -0.79 -6.14 8.47
N LYS A 36 -0.68 -6.66 7.25
CA LYS A 36 -0.54 -8.09 6.98
C LYS A 36 0.85 -8.35 6.44
N GLY A 37 1.75 -8.79 7.31
CA GLY A 37 3.08 -9.14 6.87
C GLY A 37 3.90 -9.74 7.99
N TYR A 38 5.13 -9.25 8.09
CA TYR A 38 6.10 -9.67 9.09
C TYR A 38 5.85 -9.02 10.46
N ASP A 39 5.36 -7.78 10.49
CA ASP A 39 5.16 -6.97 11.70
C ASP A 39 3.68 -6.56 11.90
N LYS A 40 2.81 -7.58 11.89
CA LYS A 40 1.36 -7.42 12.01
C LYS A 40 0.96 -6.56 13.21
N ARG A 41 0.44 -5.37 12.92
CA ARG A 41 -0.09 -4.41 13.90
C ARG A 41 -1.33 -3.74 13.35
N HIS A 42 -2.15 -3.18 14.24
CA HIS A 42 -3.28 -2.39 13.81
C HIS A 42 -2.80 -1.04 13.27
N LEU A 43 -3.39 -0.54 12.17
CA LEU A 43 -2.98 0.73 11.55
C LEU A 43 -3.09 1.93 12.49
N SER A 44 -3.93 1.85 13.52
CA SER A 44 -4.04 2.90 14.55
C SER A 44 -2.81 3.03 15.44
N GLU A 45 -1.92 2.03 15.46
CA GLU A 45 -0.67 2.08 16.23
C GLU A 45 0.47 2.74 15.44
N MET A 46 0.26 2.96 14.14
CA MET A 46 1.22 3.61 13.25
C MET A 46 1.01 5.12 13.23
N VAL A 47 2.07 5.86 12.91
CA VAL A 47 2.01 7.32 12.84
C VAL A 47 2.02 7.76 11.38
N ALA A 48 0.91 8.33 10.94
CA ALA A 48 0.82 8.89 9.60
C ALA A 48 1.57 10.23 9.50
N GLY A 49 2.22 10.43 8.35
CA GLY A 49 2.60 11.75 7.88
C GLY A 49 1.52 12.38 7.00
N VAL A 50 1.79 13.59 6.53
CA VAL A 50 0.94 14.31 5.59
C VAL A 50 1.66 14.44 4.26
N TRP A 51 1.11 13.79 3.24
CA TRP A 51 1.46 14.03 1.85
C TRP A 51 0.53 15.10 1.27
N VAL A 52 1.08 16.06 0.53
CA VAL A 52 0.27 17.03 -0.22
C VAL A 52 0.25 16.58 -1.68
N ASN A 53 -0.93 16.29 -2.21
CA ASN A 53 -1.09 15.84 -3.59
C ASN A 53 -0.81 16.99 -4.59
N PRO A 54 -0.75 16.73 -5.90
CA PRO A 54 -0.54 17.78 -6.91
C PRO A 54 -1.57 18.92 -6.89
N ASP A 55 -2.79 18.64 -6.43
CA ASP A 55 -3.87 19.63 -6.28
C ASP A 55 -3.73 20.50 -5.02
N GLY A 56 -2.73 20.22 -4.17
CA GLY A 56 -2.46 20.96 -2.94
C GLY A 56 -3.22 20.47 -1.71
N CYS A 57 -3.83 19.28 -1.78
CA CYS A 57 -4.65 18.73 -0.71
C CYS A 57 -3.97 17.59 0.05
N ASP A 58 -4.30 17.50 1.33
CA ASP A 58 -3.69 16.63 2.32
C ASP A 58 -4.15 15.17 2.15
N VAL A 59 -3.20 14.26 2.27
CA VAL A 59 -3.38 12.81 2.29
C VAL A 59 -2.60 12.26 3.47
N TRP A 60 -3.27 11.48 4.31
CA TRP A 60 -2.59 10.67 5.32
C TRP A 60 -1.76 9.62 4.62
N MET A 61 -0.46 9.56 4.94
CA MET A 61 0.47 8.60 4.34
C MET A 61 1.21 7.86 5.44
N ILE A 62 1.24 6.53 5.34
CA ILE A 62 2.07 5.64 6.15
C ILE A 62 2.89 4.80 5.17
N ASP A 63 4.17 4.68 5.47
CA ASP A 63 5.10 3.82 4.77
C ASP A 63 5.66 2.82 5.79
N ASN A 64 5.26 1.56 5.66
CA ASN A 64 5.76 0.48 6.51
C ASN A 64 6.83 -0.37 5.79
N GLY A 65 7.54 0.19 4.80
CA GLY A 65 8.60 -0.47 4.06
C GLY A 65 8.10 -0.98 2.71
N VAL A 66 7.74 -2.26 2.61
CA VAL A 66 7.18 -2.80 1.36
C VAL A 66 5.71 -2.39 1.19
N GLU A 67 5.01 -2.25 2.32
CA GLU A 67 3.59 -1.89 2.38
C GLU A 67 3.40 -0.39 2.65
N GLY A 68 2.48 0.24 1.91
CA GLY A 68 2.11 1.64 2.08
C GLY A 68 0.60 1.84 2.20
N TYR A 69 0.19 2.82 3.01
CA TYR A 69 -1.20 3.18 3.22
C TYR A 69 -1.42 4.67 2.95
N ALA A 70 -2.47 4.97 2.17
CA ALA A 70 -2.85 6.32 1.84
C ALA A 70 -4.36 6.52 2.00
N MET A 71 -4.76 7.63 2.62
CA MET A 71 -6.16 8.03 2.70
C MET A 71 -6.29 9.54 2.59
N ALA A 72 -7.20 10.01 1.73
CA ALA A 72 -7.52 11.43 1.64
C ALA A 72 -7.92 11.98 3.02
N ARG A 73 -7.32 13.10 3.42
CA ARG A 73 -7.74 13.77 4.64
C ARG A 73 -8.96 14.61 4.31
N LEU A 74 -10.11 14.22 4.87
CA LEU A 74 -11.38 14.85 4.58
C LEU A 74 -11.85 15.72 5.76
N GLN A 75 -12.57 16.79 5.41
CA GLN A 75 -13.38 17.57 6.32
C GLN A 75 -14.64 16.75 6.72
N PRO A 76 -15.37 17.15 7.78
CA PRO A 76 -16.60 16.48 8.18
C PRO A 76 -17.69 16.44 7.09
N ASP A 77 -17.66 17.38 6.15
CA ASP A 77 -18.57 17.45 4.99
C ASP A 77 -18.13 16.58 3.80
N GLY A 78 -17.01 15.84 3.94
CA GLY A 78 -16.45 14.97 2.92
C GLY A 78 -15.57 15.68 1.89
N THR A 79 -15.38 17.00 1.99
CA THR A 79 -14.47 17.72 1.09
C THR A 79 -13.00 17.51 1.50
N PRO A 80 -12.03 17.58 0.57
CA PRO A 80 -10.62 17.46 0.91
C PRO A 80 -10.16 18.59 1.84
N VAL A 81 -9.25 18.26 2.76
CA VAL A 81 -8.48 19.27 3.50
C VAL A 81 -7.31 19.70 2.63
N CYS A 82 -7.15 21.00 2.36
CA CYS A 82 -6.01 21.52 1.62
C CYS A 82 -5.30 22.56 2.49
N SER A 83 -4.47 22.06 3.41
CA SER A 83 -3.98 22.86 4.55
C SER A 83 -2.78 23.74 4.22
N GLY A 84 -2.05 23.45 3.13
CA GLY A 84 -0.83 24.16 2.75
C GLY A 84 0.34 23.98 3.72
N VAL A 85 0.30 22.97 4.60
CA VAL A 85 1.36 22.72 5.60
C VAL A 85 2.69 22.29 4.98
N ASN A 86 2.68 21.76 3.76
CA ASN A 86 3.85 21.30 3.02
C ASN A 86 3.78 21.68 1.54
N PRO A 87 4.91 21.67 0.81
CA PRO A 87 4.91 21.72 -0.65
C PRO A 87 4.19 20.53 -1.29
N PRO A 88 3.58 20.70 -2.48
CA PRO A 88 3.04 19.58 -3.25
C PRO A 88 4.09 18.50 -3.52
N ASN A 89 3.63 17.25 -3.57
CA ASN A 89 4.42 16.05 -3.80
C ASN A 89 5.43 15.69 -2.69
N VAL A 90 5.32 16.31 -1.51
CA VAL A 90 6.19 16.03 -0.37
C VAL A 90 5.38 15.41 0.78
N VAL A 91 5.92 14.33 1.36
CA VAL A 91 5.42 13.75 2.62
C VAL A 91 6.22 14.32 3.78
N THR A 92 5.55 14.82 4.81
CA THR A 92 6.21 15.24 6.06
C THR A 92 5.65 14.52 7.27
N GLY A 93 6.40 14.57 8.38
CA GLY A 93 6.10 13.81 9.59
C GLY A 93 6.79 12.44 9.63
N PRO A 94 6.55 11.64 10.67
CA PRO A 94 7.25 10.39 10.91
C PRO A 94 6.58 9.21 10.17
N PHE A 95 6.25 9.38 8.88
CA PHE A 95 5.46 8.41 8.09
C PHE A 95 6.12 7.02 7.94
N LYS A 96 7.45 6.93 8.12
CA LYS A 96 8.23 5.69 8.11
C LYS A 96 8.42 5.04 9.48
N LYS A 97 7.85 5.64 10.54
CA LYS A 97 8.14 5.23 11.90
C LYS A 97 7.48 3.88 12.19
N GLY A 98 8.32 2.93 12.59
CA GLY A 98 7.87 1.61 13.04
C GLY A 98 8.17 0.50 12.05
N SER A 99 8.58 0.81 10.80
CA SER A 99 9.05 -0.21 9.88
C SER A 99 10.42 -0.74 10.28
N ILE A 100 10.58 -2.05 10.14
CA ILE A 100 11.88 -2.73 10.25
C ILE A 100 12.53 -2.94 8.88
N PHE A 101 11.79 -2.67 7.79
CA PHE A 101 12.26 -2.82 6.43
C PHE A 101 12.83 -1.48 5.96
N PRO A 102 14.12 -1.41 5.60
CA PRO A 102 14.71 -0.18 5.11
C PRO A 102 14.32 0.04 3.64
N ASP A 103 14.00 1.28 3.30
CA ASP A 103 13.70 1.67 1.93
C ASP A 103 15.02 1.85 1.18
N TYR A 104 15.47 0.78 0.52
CA TYR A 104 16.72 0.77 -0.25
C TYR A 104 16.56 1.22 -1.71
N LEU A 105 15.38 1.73 -2.09
CA LEU A 105 15.05 2.18 -3.45
C LEU A 105 14.71 3.67 -3.49
#